data_AF-A0A395JWC2-F1
#
_entry.id   AF-A0A395JWC2-F1
#
_cell.length_a   1.000
_cell.length_b   1.000
_cell.length_c   1.000
_cell.angle_alpha   90.00
_cell.angle_beta   90.00
_cell.angle_gamma   90.00
#
_symmetry.space_group_name_H-M   'P 1'
#
loop_
_entity.id
_entity.type
_entity.pdbx_description
1 polymer ?
#
loop_
_entity_poly.entity_id
_entity_poly.type
_entity_poly.pdbx_seq_one_letter_code
_entity_poly.pdbx_strand_id
1 'polypeptide(L)' 'MNIIEAKVLKAIENNKLNPEILGERNWCKYFIRTTELVWSRNFFDGYLIEVYTQDKQHLCTLKV' A
#
# COMPACT_ATOMS: atom_id res chain seq x y z
N MET A 1 15.31 -4.24 2.88
CA MET A 1 14.22 -3.25 2.87
C MET A 1 14.50 -2.27 1.74
N ASN A 2 13.63 -2.24 0.73
CA ASN A 2 13.76 -1.36 -0.43
C ASN A 2 13.58 0.11 0.00
N ILE A 3 14.27 1.04 -0.65
CA ILE A 3 14.14 2.49 -0.37
C ILE A 3 12.68 2.94 -0.53
N ILE A 4 11.94 2.36 -1.47
CA ILE A 4 10.53 2.67 -1.70
C ILE A 4 9.65 2.14 -0.57
N GLU A 5 9.87 0.90 -0.12
CA GLU A 5 9.17 0.31 1.02
C GLU A 5 9.33 1.16 2.29
N ALA A 6 10.57 1.57 2.60
CA ALA A 6 10.83 2.43 3.74
C ALA A 6 10.13 3.79 3.66
N LYS A 7 10.00 4.36 2.45
CA LYS A 7 9.25 5.60 2.23
C LYS A 7 7.76 5.42 2.46
N VAL A 8 7.20 4.29 2.02
CA VAL A 8 5.78 3.99 2.18
C VAL A 8 5.46 3.74 3.66
N LEU A 9 6.24 2.92 4.35
CA LEU A 9 6.08 2.66 5.78
C LEU A 9 6.17 3.96 6.60
N LYS A 10 7.21 4.77 6.34
CA LYS A 10 7.34 6.08 6.99
C LYS A 10 6.17 7.01 6.67
N ALA A 11 5.57 6.93 5.48
CA ALA A 11 4.40 7.71 5.15
C ALA A 11 3.15 7.27 5.92
N ILE A 12 3.00 5.96 6.17
CA ILE A 12 1.92 5.40 6.99
C ILE A 12 2.10 5.83 8.44
N GLU A 13 3.31 5.66 9.00
CA GLU A 13 3.63 6.08 10.38
C GLU A 13 3.38 7.58 10.62
N ASN A 14 3.62 8.42 9.60
CA ASN A 14 3.37 9.86 9.66
C ASN A 14 1.94 10.26 9.25
N ASN A 15 0.99 9.31 9.11
CA ASN A 15 -0.38 9.53 8.66
C ASN A 15 -0.52 10.25 7.29
N LYS A 16 0.52 10.22 6.47
CA LYS A 16 0.53 10.77 5.09
C LYS A 16 -0.01 9.78 4.06
N LEU A 17 -0.13 8.51 4.44
CA LEU A 17 -0.75 7.47 3.65
C LEU A 17 -1.65 6.63 4.55
N ASN A 18 -2.96 6.70 4.35
CA ASN A 18 -3.91 5.88 5.10
C ASN A 18 -4.15 4.54 4.38
N PRO A 19 -3.74 3.39 4.96
CA PRO A 19 -3.99 2.07 4.38
C PRO A 19 -5.47 1.66 4.41
N GLU A 20 -6.30 2.28 5.26
CA GLU A 20 -7.73 1.97 5.34
C GLU A 20 -8.52 2.47 4.11
N ILE A 21 -7.96 3.42 3.36
CA ILE A 21 -8.56 3.84 2.09
C ILE A 21 -8.24 2.76 1.07
N LEU A 22 -9.23 1.94 0.76
CA LEU A 22 -9.13 0.83 -0.18
C LEU A 22 -9.15 1.28 -1.65
N GLY A 23 -8.68 0.40 -2.52
CA GLY A 23 -8.72 0.57 -3.97
C GLY A 23 -7.47 1.23 -4.55
N GLU A 24 -7.61 1.71 -5.78
CA GLU A 24 -6.54 2.27 -6.59
C GLU A 24 -6.50 3.79 -6.50
N ARG A 25 -5.33 4.38 -6.25
CA ARG A 25 -5.16 5.84 -6.25
C ARG A 25 -3.74 6.28 -6.57
N ASN A 26 -3.60 7.54 -6.96
CA ASN A 26 -2.30 8.18 -7.02
C ASN A 26 -1.87 8.67 -5.64
N TRP A 27 -0.60 8.45 -5.31
CA TRP A 27 0.04 8.96 -4.11
C TRP A 27 1.41 9.55 -4.48
N CYS A 28 1.52 10.87 -4.38
CA CYS A 28 2.66 11.63 -4.88
C CYS A 28 2.96 11.32 -6.36
N LYS A 29 4.08 10.64 -6.64
CA LYS A 29 4.53 10.23 -7.98
C LYS A 29 4.32 8.74 -8.26
N TYR A 30 3.62 8.04 -7.38
CA TYR A 30 3.36 6.62 -7.49
C TYR A 30 1.88 6.36 -7.67
N PHE A 31 1.59 5.25 -8.31
CA PHE A 31 0.25 4.66 -8.29
C PHE A 31 0.26 3.58 -7.21
N ILE A 32 -0.76 3.55 -6.37
CA ILE A 32 -0.88 2.56 -5.29
C ILE A 32 -2.23 1.86 -5.37
N ARG A 33 -2.21 0.59 -4.99
CA ARG A 33 -3.41 -0.21 -4.81
C ARG A 33 -3.42 -0.76 -3.40
N THR A 34 -4.47 -0.48 -2.66
CA THR A 34 -4.67 -1.03 -1.32
C THR A 34 -5.81 -2.03 -1.34
N THR A 35 -5.52 -3.25 -0.88
CA THR A 35 -6.48 -4.35 -0.80
C THR A 35 -6.60 -4.79 0.66
N GLU A 36 -7.82 -4.88 1.18
CA GLU A 36 -8.03 -5.48 2.49
C GLU A 36 -7.70 -6.97 2.45
N LEU A 37 -6.92 -7.43 3.42
CA LEU A 37 -6.63 -8.85 3.59
C LEU A 37 -7.65 -9.44 4.57
N VAL A 38 -8.35 -10.47 4.10
CA VAL A 38 -9.32 -11.20 4.91
C VAL A 38 -8.99 -12.69 4.91
N TRP A 39 -9.03 -13.30 6.09
CA TRP A 39 -8.89 -14.76 6.23
C TRP A 39 -10.17 -15.48 5.80
N SER A 40 -10.06 -16.79 5.56
CA SER A 40 -11.24 -17.65 5.44
C SER A 40 -12.10 -17.44 6.70
N ARG A 41 -13.38 -17.07 6.50
CA ARG A 41 -14.37 -16.62 7.51
C ARG A 41 -14.42 -15.11 7.82
N ASN A 42 -13.89 -14.26 6.94
CA ASN A 42 -14.02 -12.79 7.03
C ASN A 42 -13.37 -12.16 8.28
N PHE A 43 -12.27 -12.75 8.77
CA PHE A 43 -11.46 -12.09 9.79
C PHE A 43 -10.48 -11.13 9.14
N PHE A 44 -10.47 -9.88 9.60
CA PHE A 44 -9.54 -8.84 9.15
C PHE A 44 -8.09 -9.22 9.46
N ASP A 45 -7.21 -9.13 8.47
CA ASP A 45 -5.79 -9.50 8.52
C ASP A 45 -4.88 -8.36 8.01
N GLY A 46 -5.37 -7.13 8.04
CA GLY A 46 -4.64 -5.93 7.63
C GLY A 46 -4.87 -5.54 6.18
N TYR A 47 -3.91 -4.82 5.62
CA TYR A 47 -3.96 -4.26 4.27
C TYR A 47 -2.73 -4.69 3.47
N LEU A 48 -2.96 -5.05 2.21
CA LEU A 48 -1.92 -5.23 1.21
C LEU A 48 -1.81 -3.94 0.39
N ILE A 49 -0.64 -3.32 0.41
CA ILE A 49 -0.34 -2.13 -0.39
C ILE A 49 0.63 -2.52 -1.49
N GLU A 50 0.19 -2.37 -2.73
CA GLU A 50 1.00 -2.53 -3.92
C GLU A 50 1.36 -1.15 -4.47
N VAL A 51 2.63 -0.95 -4.82
CA VAL A 51 3.15 0.34 -5.28
C VAL A 51 3.72 0.17 -6.69
N TYR A 52 3.34 1.11 -7.56
CA TYR A 52 3.70 1.12 -8.96
C TYR A 52 4.23 2.50 -9.38
N THR A 53 4.95 2.54 -10.50
CA THR A 53 5.20 3.79 -11.23
C THR A 53 3.91 4.33 -11.85
N GLN A 54 3.93 5.58 -12.33
CA GLN A 54 2.80 6.13 -13.10
C GLN A 54 2.50 5.31 -14.38
N ASP A 55 3.53 4.68 -14.95
CA ASP A 55 3.42 3.77 -16.10
C ASP A 55 2.98 2.35 -15.70
N LYS A 56 2.45 2.17 -14.48
CA LYS A 56 1.96 0.90 -13.92
C LYS A 56 3.00 -0.21 -13.82
N GLN A 57 4.30 0.12 -13.75
CA GLN A 57 5.34 -0.87 -13.43
C GLN A 57 5.38 -1.11 -11.92
N HIS A 58 5.31 -2.37 -11.51
CA HIS A 58 5.36 -2.76 -10.10
C HIS A 58 6.73 -2.45 -9.47
N LEU A 59 6.72 -1.88 -8.27
CA LEU A 59 7.92 -1.48 -7.54
C LEU A 59 8.10 -2.27 -6.24
N CYS A 60 7.02 -2.43 -5.46
CA CYS A 60 7.02 -3.24 -4.24
C CYS A 60 5.60 -3.58 -3.77
N THR A 61 5.51 -4.54 -2.87
CA THR A 61 4.29 -4.93 -2.16
C THR A 61 4.58 -5.00 -0.67
N LEU A 62 3.70 -4.45 0.15
CA LEU A 62 3.82 -4.39 1.61
C LEU A 62 2.53 -4.91 2.25
N LYS A 63 2.65 -5.69 3.32
CA LYS A 63 1.54 -5.99 4.22
C LYS A 63 1.65 -5.11 5.45
N VAL A 64 0.56 -4.46 5.83
CA VAL A 64 0.47 -3.51 6.94
C VAL A 64 -0.70 -3.85 7.85
#